data_AF-A0AAX0QRJ9-F1
#
_entry.id   AF-A0AAX0QRJ9-F1
#
_cell.length_a   1.000
_cell.length_b   1.000
_cell.length_c   1.000
_cell.angle_alpha   90.00
_cell.angle_beta   90.00
_cell.angle_gamma   90.00
#
_symmetry.space_group_name_H-M   'P 1'
#
loop_
_entity.id
_entity.type
_entity.pdbx_description
1 polymer ?
#
loop_
_entity_poly.entity_id
_entity_poly.type
_entity_poly.pdbx_seq_one_letter_code
_entity_poly.pdbx_strand_id
1 'polypeptide(L)'
;MLAYLILLPLMYLVVAYISIFKMRIMMPKLLRVIMGLLLIIVVATSLVYYPAETWWVFVVLILLIGNVEITAFKHLKNDEKGVRILNMMSLFILVIYIVLVAVFI
;
A
#
# COMPACT_ATOMS: atom_id res chain seq x y z
N MET A 1 -10.68 16.39 6.27
CA MET A 1 -9.60 15.65 6.95
C MET A 1 -9.34 14.26 6.37
N LEU A 2 -10.30 13.59 5.73
CA LEU A 2 -10.13 12.22 5.18
C LEU A 2 -9.23 12.06 3.95
N ALA A 3 -9.07 13.10 3.13
CA ALA A 3 -8.50 12.95 1.78
C ALA A 3 -7.07 12.38 1.78
N TYR A 4 -6.24 12.71 2.77
CA TYR A 4 -4.86 12.22 2.83
C TYR A 4 -4.77 10.72 3.07
N LEU A 5 -5.71 10.13 3.81
CA LEU A 5 -5.74 8.68 4.09
C LEU A 5 -6.04 7.87 2.82
N ILE A 6 -6.76 8.44 1.86
CA ILE A 6 -7.02 7.77 0.57
C ILE A 6 -5.94 8.14 -0.45
N LEU A 7 -5.54 9.41 -0.48
CA LEU A 7 -4.59 9.94 -1.44
C LEU A 7 -3.19 9.32 -1.27
N LEU A 8 -2.70 9.19 -0.04
CA LEU A 8 -1.35 8.65 0.21
C LEU A 8 -1.21 7.19 -0.26
N PRO A 9 -2.13 6.25 0.06
CA PRO A 9 -2.09 4.90 -0.48
C PRO A 9 -2.22 4.84 -1.99
N LEU A 10 -3.05 5.69 -2.60
CA LEU A 10 -3.15 5.77 -4.07
C LEU A 10 -1.83 6.22 -4.69
N MET A 11 -1.21 7.27 -4.15
CA MET A 11 0.11 7.72 -4.62
C MET A 11 1.17 6.63 -4.46
N TYR A 12 1.15 5.90 -3.34
CA TYR A 12 2.03 4.75 -3.12
C TYR A 12 1.83 3.67 -4.20
N LEU A 13 0.58 3.33 -4.54
CA LEU A 13 0.28 2.35 -5.59
C LEU A 13 0.75 2.81 -6.97
N VAL A 14 0.61 4.10 -7.30
CA VAL A 14 1.12 4.67 -8.56
C VAL A 14 2.64 4.56 -8.63
N VAL A 15 3.36 4.97 -7.57
CA VAL A 15 4.82 4.86 -7.51
C VAL A 15 5.25 3.41 -7.55
N ALA A 16 4.54 2.53 -6.86
CA ALA A 16 4.82 1.09 -6.87
C ALA A 16 4.66 0.49 -8.26
N TYR A 17 3.58 0.83 -8.98
CA TYR A 17 3.36 0.38 -10.35
C TYR A 17 4.50 0.80 -11.28
N ILE A 18 4.89 2.08 -11.24
CA ILE A 18 6.00 2.60 -12.05
C ILE A 18 7.29 1.86 -11.70
N SER A 19 7.57 1.67 -10.42
CA SER A 19 8.77 1.04 -9.88
C SER A 19 8.90 -0.45 -10.23
N ILE A 20 7.79 -1.19 -10.25
CA ILE A 20 7.79 -2.63 -10.53
C ILE A 20 7.81 -2.88 -12.04
N PHE A 21 6.92 -2.23 -12.79
CA PHE A 21 6.59 -2.64 -14.16
C PHE A 21 7.21 -1.76 -15.25
N LYS A 22 7.41 -0.46 -14.97
CA LYS A 22 7.78 0.50 -16.02
C LYS A 22 9.25 0.89 -15.99
N MET A 23 9.83 0.99 -14.79
CA MET A 23 11.15 1.58 -14.59
C MET A 23 12.05 0.67 -13.75
N ARG A 24 13.03 0.03 -14.38
CA ARG A 24 14.05 -0.79 -13.68
C ARG A 24 15.21 0.03 -13.09
N ILE A 25 14.98 1.30 -12.79
CA ILE A 25 15.96 2.21 -12.17
C ILE A 25 15.83 2.20 -10.65
N MET A 26 16.88 2.61 -9.94
CA MET A 26 16.92 2.54 -8.47
C MET A 26 16.03 3.58 -7.80
N MET A 27 15.82 4.75 -8.43
CA MET A 27 15.10 5.88 -7.83
C MET A 27 13.64 5.55 -7.45
N PRO A 28 12.79 4.96 -8.33
CA PRO A 28 11.41 4.62 -7.97
C PRO A 28 11.30 3.49 -6.95
N LYS A 29 12.32 2.62 -6.85
CA LYS A 29 12.39 1.58 -5.81
C LYS A 29 12.60 2.21 -4.44
N LEU A 30 13.57 3.13 -4.34
CA LEU A 30 13.83 3.87 -3.12
C LEU A 30 12.60 4.70 -2.71
N LEU A 31 12.00 5.42 -3.66
CA LEU A 31 10.79 6.20 -3.41
C LEU A 31 9.64 5.33 -2.90
N ARG A 32 9.41 4.13 -3.49
CA ARG A 32 8.38 3.21 -3.01
C ARG A 32 8.60 2.81 -1.55
N VAL A 33 9.84 2.44 -1.19
CA VAL A 33 10.17 2.06 0.19
C VAL A 33 9.96 3.23 1.16
N ILE A 34 10.42 4.43 0.80
CA ILE A 34 10.22 5.64 1.60
C ILE A 34 8.72 5.92 1.79
N MET A 35 7.92 5.82 0.73
CA MET A 35 6.47 6.02 0.81
C MET A 35 5.77 4.95 1.64
N GLY A 36 6.20 3.68 1.54
CA GLY A 36 5.69 2.60 2.39
C GLY A 36 5.97 2.87 3.87
N LEU A 37 7.18 3.31 4.20
CA LEU A 37 7.54 3.72 5.57
C LEU A 37 6.71 4.92 6.04
N LEU A 38 6.55 5.93 5.19
CA LEU A 38 5.74 7.12 5.51
C LEU A 38 4.28 6.75 5.78
N LEU A 39 3.70 5.86 4.98
CA LEU A 39 2.35 5.33 5.20
C LEU A 39 2.21 4.63 6.54
N ILE A 40 3.18 3.79 6.91
CA ILE A 40 3.21 3.11 8.21
C ILE A 40 3.24 4.14 9.34
N ILE A 41 4.09 5.17 9.23
CA ILE A 41 4.19 6.23 10.25
C ILE A 41 2.86 6.99 10.38
N VAL A 42 2.25 7.41 9.28
CA VAL A 42 1.00 8.20 9.29
C VAL A 42 -0.16 7.42 9.93
N VAL A 43 -0.28 6.13 9.65
CA VAL A 43 -1.37 5.34 10.23
C VAL A 43 -1.03 4.87 11.64
N ALA A 44 0.25 4.63 11.97
CA ALA A 44 0.67 4.34 13.34
C ALA A 44 0.44 5.54 14.27
N THR A 45 0.69 6.78 13.83
CA THR A 45 0.35 7.95 14.64
C THR A 45 -1.16 8.06 14.83
N SER A 46 -1.94 7.82 13.77
CA SER A 46 -3.41 7.78 13.87
C SER A 46 -3.90 6.74 14.87
N LEU A 47 -3.23 5.57 14.93
CA LEU A 47 -3.52 4.49 15.87
C LEU A 47 -3.29 4.87 17.34
N VAL A 48 -2.27 5.69 17.62
CA VAL A 48 -2.00 6.16 18.98
C VAL A 48 -3.11 7.07 19.49
N TYR A 49 -3.66 7.93 18.63
CA TYR A 49 -4.69 8.90 19.03
C TYR A 49 -6.11 8.32 18.98
N TYR A 50 -6.41 7.44 18.02
CA TYR A 50 -7.76 6.91 17.76
C TYR A 50 -7.76 5.38 17.57
N PRO A 51 -7.39 4.60 18.60
CA PRO A 51 -7.12 3.17 18.45
C PRO A 51 -8.32 2.35 17.99
N ALA A 52 -9.53 2.63 18.50
CA ALA A 52 -10.74 1.87 18.16
C ALA A 52 -11.17 2.04 16.69
N GLU A 53 -10.97 3.24 16.13
CA GLU A 53 -11.41 3.59 14.77
C GLU A 53 -10.37 3.21 13.72
N THR A 54 -9.08 3.30 14.06
CA THR A 54 -7.99 3.18 13.08
C THR A 54 -7.28 1.83 13.08
N TRP A 55 -7.55 0.95 14.05
CA TRP A 55 -6.94 -0.39 14.13
C TRP A 55 -7.09 -1.20 12.85
N TRP A 56 -8.31 -1.30 12.33
CA TRP A 56 -8.56 -2.06 11.11
C TRP A 56 -7.96 -1.40 9.87
N VAL A 57 -7.95 -0.06 9.82
CA VAL A 57 -7.31 0.72 8.76
C VAL A 57 -5.80 0.45 8.74
N PHE A 58 -5.16 0.40 9.92
CA PHE A 58 -3.73 0.08 10.07
C PHE A 58 -3.40 -1.33 9.57
N VAL A 59 -4.14 -2.34 10.01
CA VAL A 59 -3.91 -3.74 9.62
C VAL A 59 -4.03 -3.91 8.10
N VAL A 60 -5.11 -3.39 7.50
CA VAL A 60 -5.34 -3.51 6.06
C VAL A 60 -4.29 -2.77 5.25
N LEU A 61 -3.81 -1.61 5.72
CA LEU A 61 -2.75 -0.89 5.05
C LEU A 61 -1.41 -1.65 5.08
N ILE A 62 -1.05 -2.27 6.19
CA ILE A 62 0.15 -3.13 6.26
C ILE A 62 0.05 -4.28 5.26
N LEU A 63 -1.13 -4.91 5.16
CA LEU A 63 -1.37 -5.97 4.17
C LEU A 63 -1.18 -5.44 2.74
N LEU A 64 -1.66 -4.23 2.43
CA LEU A 64 -1.46 -3.61 1.12
C LEU A 64 0.02 -3.41 0.80
N ILE A 65 0.77 -2.80 1.72
CA ILE A 65 2.20 -2.53 1.56
C ILE A 65 2.96 -3.86 1.39
N GLY A 66 2.73 -4.82 2.28
CA GLY A 66 3.35 -6.14 2.20
C GLY A 66 3.06 -6.85 0.88
N ASN A 67 1.81 -6.81 0.41
CA ASN A 67 1.40 -7.42 -0.86
C ASN A 67 2.13 -6.77 -2.06
N VAL A 68 2.30 -5.45 -2.05
CA VAL A 68 3.04 -4.72 -3.09
C VAL A 68 4.54 -5.05 -3.07
N GLU A 69 5.17 -5.14 -1.90
CA GLU A 69 6.58 -5.51 -1.79
C GLU A 69 6.82 -6.97 -2.23
N ILE A 70 5.91 -7.89 -1.90
CA ILE A 70 5.96 -9.28 -2.40
C ILE A 70 5.75 -9.30 -3.92
N THR A 71 4.87 -8.46 -4.46
CA THR A 71 4.68 -8.34 -5.93
C THR A 71 5.98 -7.93 -6.61
N ALA A 72 6.69 -6.97 -6.04
CA ALA A 72 7.99 -6.55 -6.55
C ALA A 72 9.02 -7.68 -6.52
N PHE A 73 9.08 -8.43 -5.43
CA PHE A 73 9.97 -9.58 -5.29
C PHE A 73 9.65 -10.69 -6.31
N LYS A 74 8.36 -11.02 -6.49
CA LYS A 74 7.92 -12.01 -7.48
C LYS A 74 8.19 -11.57 -8.91
N HIS A 75 8.00 -10.29 -9.20
CA HIS A 75 8.34 -9.71 -10.50
C HIS A 75 9.84 -9.79 -10.78
N LEU A 76 10.69 -9.53 -9.78
CA LEU A 76 12.14 -9.72 -9.91
C LEU A 76 12.54 -11.17 -10.20
N LYS A 77 11.75 -12.14 -9.75
CA LYS A 77 11.93 -13.58 -10.02
C LYS A 77 11.24 -14.07 -11.29
N ASN A 78 10.63 -13.19 -12.08
CA ASN A 78 9.83 -13.54 -13.27
C ASN A 78 8.68 -14.53 -12.99
N ASP A 79 8.12 -14.53 -11.77
CA ASP A 79 6.92 -15.32 -11.42
C ASP A 79 5.65 -14.56 -11.83
N GLU A 80 5.32 -14.59 -13.13
CA GLU A 80 4.19 -13.85 -13.70
C GLU A 80 2.84 -14.27 -13.12
N LYS A 81 2.64 -15.57 -12.86
CA LYS A 81 1.41 -16.09 -12.25
C LYS A 81 1.23 -15.52 -10.85
N GLY A 82 2.30 -15.51 -10.05
CA GLY A 82 2.30 -14.93 -8.72
C GLY A 82 2.04 -13.43 -8.74
N VAL A 83 2.69 -12.69 -9.64
CA VAL A 83 2.46 -11.25 -9.82
C VAL A 83 1.00 -10.94 -10.16
N ARG A 84 0.38 -11.71 -11.06
CA ARG A 84 -1.02 -11.52 -11.43
C ARG A 84 -1.97 -11.71 -10.24
N ILE A 85 -1.75 -12.74 -9.43
CA ILE A 85 -2.54 -12.99 -8.22
C ILE A 85 -2.39 -11.83 -7.23
N LEU A 86 -1.16 -11.40 -6.97
CA LEU A 86 -0.90 -10.33 -6.02
C LEU A 86 -1.47 -8.99 -6.49
N ASN A 87 -1.45 -8.68 -7.79
CA ASN A 87 -2.10 -7.48 -8.33
C ASN A 87 -3.62 -7.49 -8.11
N MET A 88 -4.29 -8.64 -8.31
CA MET A 88 -5.72 -8.77 -7.99
C MET A 88 -5.97 -8.61 -6.48
N MET A 89 -5.10 -9.18 -5.64
CA MET A 89 -5.17 -8.98 -4.19
C MET A 89 -4.96 -7.52 -3.79
N SER A 90 -4.04 -6.79 -4.43
CA SER A 90 -3.82 -5.36 -4.16
C SER A 90 -5.08 -4.54 -4.41
N LEU A 91 -5.79 -4.81 -5.52
CA LEU A 91 -7.06 -4.15 -5.81
C LEU A 91 -8.13 -4.49 -4.78
N PHE A 92 -8.23 -5.77 -4.40
CA PHE A 92 -9.19 -6.20 -3.37
C PHE A 92 -8.92 -5.55 -2.00
N ILE A 93 -7.65 -5.54 -1.57
CA ILE A 93 -7.23 -4.89 -0.32
C ILE A 93 -7.50 -3.38 -0.39
N LEU A 94 -7.25 -2.73 -1.52
CA LEU A 94 -7.53 -1.30 -1.71
C LEU A 94 -9.03 -1.00 -1.55
N VAL A 95 -9.90 -1.83 -2.11
CA VAL A 95 -11.36 -1.66 -1.95
C VAL A 95 -11.76 -1.78 -0.49
N ILE A 96 -11.27 -2.81 0.22
CA ILE A 96 -11.53 -2.96 1.66
C ILE A 96 -11.03 -1.74 2.43
N TYR A 97 -9.82 -1.27 2.12
CA TYR A 97 -9.23 -0.10 2.76
C TYR A 97 -10.11 1.15 2.61
N ILE A 98 -10.59 1.42 1.38
CA ILE A 98 -11.46 2.56 1.10
C ILE A 98 -12.78 2.46 1.90
N VAL A 99 -13.37 1.25 1.96
CA VAL A 99 -14.60 1.02 2.75
C VAL A 99 -14.35 1.27 4.23
N LEU A 100 -13.25 0.77 4.79
CA LEU A 100 -12.91 0.99 6.19
C LEU A 100 -12.71 2.48 6.50
N VAL A 101 -11.96 3.19 5.66
CA VAL A 101 -11.76 4.64 5.82
C VAL A 101 -13.09 5.39 5.74
N ALA A 102 -14.00 5.00 4.85
CA ALA A 102 -15.30 5.68 4.72
C ALA A 102 -16.30 5.37 5.86
N VAL A 103 -16.15 4.24 6.54
CA VAL A 103 -17.07 3.81 7.63
C VAL A 103 -16.59 4.31 8.98
N PHE A 104 -15.28 4.28 9.23
CA PHE A 104 -14.70 4.53 10.56
C PHE A 104 -14.14 5.94 10.74
N ILE A 105 -13.90 6.70 9.66
CA ILE A 105 -13.21 7.99 9.69
C ILE A 105 -14.03 9.01 8.89
#